data_AF-A0A847GFG2-F1
#
_entry.id   AF-A0A847GFG2-F1
#
_cell.length_a   1.000
_cell.length_b   1.000
_cell.length_c   1.000
_cell.angle_alpha   90.00
_cell.angle_beta   90.00
_cell.angle_gamma   90.00
#
_symmetry.space_group_name_H-M   'P 1'
#
loop_
_entity.id
_entity.type
_entity.pdbx_description
1 polymer ?
#
loop_
_entity_poly.entity_id
_entity_poly.type
_entity_poly.pdbx_seq_one_letter_code
_entity_poly.pdbx_strand_id
1 'polypeptide(L)'
;MMELRGDIRGAAVGGDKTLEKQGRLSHGAKVKRGQLTAVQQGRYGTGPAPYGYRRGPDESKPLVIDDREAEVVRTIFREYLNTKSTGKVVNYLQAKNIKTRKGNKWSRQAIAIILSNRTYRGRVSYGDIETEGLHEPIIEPALFYKANALKERKRRLRMVD
;
A
#
# COMPACT_ATOMS: atom_id res chain seq x y z
N MET A 1 49.98 -52.87 49.07
CA MET A 1 50.07 -51.61 49.85
C MET A 1 49.90 -50.48 48.85
N MET A 2 48.74 -49.82 48.75
CA MET A 2 48.22 -48.81 49.71
C MET A 2 49.27 -47.71 49.94
N GLU A 3 49.04 -46.41 49.77
CA GLU A 3 47.88 -45.66 49.21
C GLU A 3 48.44 -44.27 48.75
N LEU A 4 47.73 -43.26 48.20
CA LEU A 4 46.30 -42.89 48.16
C LEU A 4 46.00 -42.16 46.82
N ARG A 5 44.80 -41.59 46.64
CA ARG A 5 44.52 -40.51 45.66
C ARG A 5 43.80 -39.38 46.37
N GLY A 6 44.26 -38.13 46.17
CA GLY A 6 43.61 -36.91 46.65
C GLY A 6 43.38 -35.93 45.50
N ASP A 7 42.22 -35.27 45.49
CA ASP A 7 41.74 -34.39 44.43
C ASP A 7 42.56 -33.09 44.27
N ILE A 8 42.54 -32.51 43.05
CA ILE A 8 41.85 -31.21 42.80
C ILE A 8 41.72 -30.83 41.30
N ARG A 9 40.45 -30.63 40.89
CA ARG A 9 39.92 -29.56 40.01
C ARG A 9 40.63 -29.25 38.67
N GLY A 10 39.97 -29.62 37.57
CA GLY A 10 40.20 -29.08 36.21
C GLY A 10 38.88 -28.86 35.46
N ALA A 11 38.69 -27.68 34.87
CA ALA A 11 37.41 -27.17 34.40
C ALA A 11 36.81 -27.86 33.15
N ALA A 12 35.49 -27.67 33.03
CA ALA A 12 34.58 -28.05 31.96
C ALA A 12 35.07 -27.91 30.50
N VAL A 13 34.67 -28.87 29.66
CA VAL A 13 34.06 -28.58 28.34
C VAL A 13 32.83 -29.49 28.15
N GLY A 14 31.73 -29.16 28.82
CA GLY A 14 30.42 -29.62 28.39
C GLY A 14 30.05 -28.82 27.14
N GLY A 15 30.18 -29.44 25.96
CA GLY A 15 29.87 -28.81 24.67
C GLY A 15 28.38 -28.57 24.49
N ASP A 16 27.88 -27.50 25.10
CA ASP A 16 26.49 -27.05 25.00
C ASP A 16 26.11 -26.70 23.55
N LYS A 17 25.47 -27.64 22.85
CA LYS A 17 24.94 -27.45 21.50
C LYS A 17 23.59 -26.71 21.49
N THR A 18 23.39 -25.74 22.39
CA THR A 18 22.13 -25.01 22.56
C THR A 18 22.21 -23.55 22.07
N LEU A 19 23.26 -23.19 21.32
CA LEU A 19 23.43 -21.86 20.73
C LEU A 19 23.36 -21.91 19.19
N GLU A 20 22.83 -20.83 18.61
CA GLU A 20 22.60 -20.62 17.16
C GLU A 20 21.49 -21.42 16.46
N LYS A 21 20.30 -21.50 17.05
CA LYS A 21 19.08 -21.34 16.23
C LYS A 21 18.90 -19.87 15.84
N GLN A 22 19.72 -19.37 14.91
CA GLN A 22 19.51 -18.05 14.31
C GLN A 22 18.10 -17.99 13.70
N GLY A 23 17.27 -17.08 14.22
CA GLY A 23 15.84 -16.97 13.89
C GLY A 23 15.60 -16.54 12.44
N ARG A 24 15.70 -17.49 11.50
CA ARG A 24 15.47 -17.25 10.07
C ARG A 24 14.02 -16.87 9.83
N LEU A 25 13.76 -15.56 9.72
CA LEU A 25 12.45 -15.00 9.38
C LEU A 25 11.79 -15.76 8.23
N SER A 26 10.50 -16.08 8.40
CA SER A 26 9.71 -16.73 7.34
C SER A 26 9.68 -15.88 6.07
N HIS A 27 9.43 -16.50 4.91
CA HIS A 27 9.38 -15.77 3.64
C HIS A 27 8.34 -14.62 3.71
N GLY A 28 7.16 -14.87 4.31
CA GLY A 28 6.16 -13.83 4.57
C GLY A 28 6.68 -12.71 5.47
N ALA A 29 7.38 -13.01 6.57
CA ALA A 29 7.95 -11.98 7.44
C ALA A 29 9.03 -11.13 6.73
N LYS A 30 9.84 -11.74 5.86
CA LYS A 30 10.82 -11.03 5.02
C LYS A 30 10.14 -10.09 4.02
N VAL A 31 9.08 -10.55 3.33
CA VAL A 31 8.27 -9.71 2.43
C VAL A 31 7.63 -8.55 3.18
N LYS A 32 7.00 -8.79 4.33
CA LYS A 32 6.41 -7.73 5.17
C LYS A 32 7.45 -6.67 5.56
N ARG A 33 8.64 -7.09 6.01
CA ARG A 33 9.74 -6.19 6.36
C ARG A 33 10.19 -5.35 5.17
N GLY A 34 10.38 -5.96 4.00
CA GLY A 34 10.76 -5.25 2.78
C GLY A 34 9.73 -4.21 2.34
N GLN A 35 8.44 -4.55 2.38
CA GLN A 35 7.35 -3.62 2.05
C GLN A 35 7.27 -2.44 3.01
N LEU A 36 7.44 -2.70 4.31
CA LEU A 36 7.51 -1.66 5.35
C LEU A 36 8.69 -0.72 5.12
N THR A 37 9.91 -1.26 4.90
CA THR A 37 11.11 -0.47 4.63
C THR A 37 10.97 0.38 3.37
N ALA A 38 10.40 -0.17 2.29
CA ALA A 38 10.14 0.58 1.07
C ALA A 38 9.20 1.77 1.31
N VAL A 39 8.07 1.56 2.01
CA VAL A 39 7.13 2.64 2.34
C VAL A 39 7.74 3.68 3.27
N GLN A 40 8.55 3.29 4.26
CA GLN A 40 9.29 4.24 5.11
C GLN A 40 10.23 5.14 4.31
N GLN A 41 10.74 4.69 3.17
CA GLN A 41 11.57 5.46 2.24
C GLN A 41 10.76 6.17 1.13
N GLY A 42 9.43 6.25 1.26
CA GLY A 42 8.55 6.85 0.27
C GLY A 42 8.36 6.03 -1.02
N ARG A 43 8.87 4.80 -1.07
CA ARG A 43 8.86 3.96 -2.26
C ARG A 43 7.57 3.15 -2.34
N TYR A 44 6.94 3.12 -3.51
CA TYR A 44 5.72 2.33 -3.73
C TYR A 44 6.03 0.82 -3.80
N GLY A 45 6.19 0.17 -2.66
CA GLY A 45 6.54 -1.25 -2.54
C GLY A 45 5.37 -2.25 -2.64
N THR A 46 4.14 -1.79 -2.88
CA THR A 46 2.92 -2.57 -2.61
C THR A 46 2.14 -2.97 -3.87
N GLY A 47 2.30 -4.22 -4.32
CA GLY A 47 1.45 -4.80 -5.38
C GLY A 47 1.62 -4.17 -6.79
N PRO A 48 0.62 -4.32 -7.67
CA PRO A 48 0.62 -3.70 -9.00
C PRO A 48 0.54 -2.17 -8.94
N ALA A 49 1.10 -1.48 -9.93
CA ALA A 49 0.93 -0.02 -10.05
C ALA A 49 -0.56 0.35 -10.19
N PRO A 50 -1.07 1.36 -9.44
CA PRO A 50 -2.47 1.78 -9.53
C PRO A 50 -2.85 2.26 -10.93
N TYR A 51 -4.14 2.32 -11.22
CA TYR A 51 -4.64 2.91 -12.46
C TYR A 51 -4.25 4.39 -12.52
N GLY A 52 -3.83 4.91 -13.69
CA GLY A 52 -3.21 6.25 -13.78
C GLY A 52 -1.70 6.28 -13.55
N TYR A 53 -1.10 5.19 -13.06
CA TYR A 53 0.36 5.06 -12.91
C TYR A 53 0.91 3.79 -13.58
N ARG A 54 2.15 3.86 -14.07
CA ARG A 54 2.98 2.70 -14.40
C ARG A 54 4.05 2.50 -13.33
N ARG A 55 4.66 1.31 -13.29
CA ARG A 55 5.93 1.13 -12.60
C ARG A 55 6.97 2.01 -13.29
N GLY A 56 7.68 2.82 -12.52
CA GLY A 56 8.79 3.60 -13.06
C GLY A 56 10.08 2.77 -13.18
N PRO A 57 11.17 3.40 -13.63
CA PRO A 57 12.40 2.70 -14.00
C PRO A 57 13.16 2.10 -12.82
N ASP A 58 13.06 2.68 -11.63
CA ASP A 58 13.90 2.36 -10.48
C ASP A 58 13.22 2.70 -9.13
N GLU A 59 13.98 2.57 -8.04
CA GLU A 59 13.52 2.82 -6.68
C GLU A 59 13.33 4.30 -6.33
N SER A 60 14.01 5.22 -7.03
CA SER A 60 13.92 6.68 -6.84
C SER A 60 12.70 7.28 -7.54
N LYS A 61 12.30 6.74 -8.70
CA LYS A 61 11.04 7.06 -9.38
C LYS A 61 10.15 5.82 -9.47
N PRO A 62 9.56 5.35 -8.34
CA PRO A 62 8.92 4.03 -8.23
C PRO A 62 7.58 3.92 -8.98
N LEU A 63 6.93 5.06 -9.27
CA LEU A 63 5.76 5.18 -10.12
C LEU A 63 5.95 6.37 -11.07
N VAL A 64 5.47 6.22 -12.30
CA VAL A 64 5.37 7.30 -13.29
C VAL A 64 3.91 7.46 -13.73
N ILE A 65 3.49 8.69 -14.04
CA ILE A 65 2.13 8.98 -14.49
C ILE A 65 1.89 8.36 -15.88
N ASP A 66 0.71 7.78 -16.08
CA ASP A 66 0.15 7.44 -17.39
C ASP A 66 -0.90 8.49 -17.73
N ASP A 67 -0.61 9.46 -18.61
CA ASP A 67 -1.45 10.64 -18.80
C ASP A 67 -2.90 10.30 -19.18
N ARG A 68 -3.09 9.25 -20.00
CA ARG A 68 -4.40 8.82 -20.48
C ARG A 68 -5.24 8.25 -19.34
N GLU A 69 -4.65 7.38 -18.52
CA GLU A 69 -5.34 6.83 -17.36
C GLU A 69 -5.46 7.84 -16.21
N ALA A 70 -4.50 8.75 -16.05
CA ALA A 70 -4.49 9.80 -15.04
C ALA A 70 -5.59 10.84 -15.28
N GLU A 71 -5.89 11.19 -16.53
CA GLU A 71 -7.06 12.03 -16.83
C GLU A 71 -8.38 11.32 -16.53
N VAL A 72 -8.45 9.99 -16.68
CA VAL A 72 -9.61 9.22 -16.21
C VAL A 72 -9.71 9.24 -14.68
N VAL A 73 -8.59 9.21 -13.95
CA VAL A 73 -8.59 9.40 -12.48
C VAL A 73 -9.06 10.82 -12.10
N ARG A 74 -8.55 11.88 -12.75
CA ARG A 74 -9.02 13.27 -12.57
C ARG A 74 -10.52 13.39 -12.85
N THR A 75 -10.99 12.78 -13.93
CA THR A 75 -12.41 12.68 -14.28
C THR A 75 -13.22 11.98 -13.19
N ILE A 76 -12.74 10.87 -12.62
CA ILE A 76 -13.41 10.15 -11.53
C ILE A 76 -13.58 11.03 -10.28
N PHE A 77 -12.55 11.77 -9.88
CA PHE A 77 -12.65 12.69 -8.75
C PHE A 77 -13.61 13.85 -9.04
N ARG A 78 -13.52 14.46 -10.23
CA ARG A 78 -14.41 15.56 -10.69
C ARG A 78 -15.89 15.14 -10.68
N GLU A 79 -16.22 14.02 -11.34
CA GLU A 79 -17.58 13.50 -11.40
C GLU A 79 -18.10 13.02 -10.05
N TYR A 80 -17.24 12.49 -9.17
CA TYR A 80 -17.65 12.15 -7.81
C TYR A 80 -17.96 13.38 -6.96
N LEU A 81 -17.15 14.44 -7.04
CA LEU A 81 -17.37 15.69 -6.30
C LEU A 81 -18.69 16.37 -6.73
N ASN A 82 -18.99 16.34 -8.03
CA ASN A 82 -20.25 16.82 -8.60
C ASN A 82 -21.46 15.96 -8.16
N THR A 83 -21.45 14.68 -8.54
CA THR A 83 -22.61 13.78 -8.42
C THR A 83 -22.80 13.15 -7.04
N LYS A 84 -21.74 13.14 -6.21
CA LYS A 84 -21.64 12.50 -4.89
C LYS A 84 -22.01 11.01 -4.92
N SER A 85 -21.89 10.33 -6.07
CA SER A 85 -22.37 8.96 -6.28
C SER A 85 -21.45 8.15 -7.18
N THR A 86 -20.85 7.08 -6.65
CA THR A 86 -20.01 6.16 -7.43
C THR A 86 -20.80 5.47 -8.55
N GLY A 87 -22.11 5.29 -8.39
CA GLY A 87 -22.99 4.80 -9.45
C GLY A 87 -23.12 5.78 -10.62
N LYS A 88 -23.28 7.07 -10.34
CA LYS A 88 -23.33 8.11 -11.40
C LYS A 88 -21.98 8.22 -12.12
N VAL A 89 -20.85 8.10 -11.41
CA VAL A 89 -19.51 8.04 -12.02
C VAL A 89 -19.37 6.83 -12.95
N VAL A 90 -19.80 5.62 -12.54
CA VAL A 90 -19.79 4.44 -13.42
C VAL A 90 -20.62 4.69 -14.69
N ASN A 91 -21.83 5.24 -14.55
CA ASN A 91 -22.70 5.54 -15.69
C ASN A 91 -22.04 6.55 -16.65
N TYR A 92 -21.40 7.60 -16.12
CA TYR A 92 -20.64 8.58 -16.93
C TYR A 92 -19.53 7.91 -17.73
N LEU A 93 -18.67 7.12 -17.08
CA LEU A 93 -17.56 6.42 -17.74
C LEU A 93 -18.07 5.44 -18.79
N GLN A 94 -19.16 4.72 -18.51
CA GLN A 94 -19.79 3.81 -19.46
C GLN A 94 -20.36 4.54 -20.68
N ALA A 95 -21.05 5.68 -20.49
CA ALA A 95 -21.59 6.48 -21.57
C ALA A 95 -20.50 7.09 -22.47
N LYS A 96 -19.31 7.36 -21.91
CA LYS A 96 -18.11 7.78 -22.66
C LYS A 96 -17.27 6.59 -23.19
N ASN A 97 -17.76 5.36 -23.06
CA ASN A 97 -17.06 4.11 -23.39
C ASN A 97 -15.66 3.94 -22.74
N ILE A 98 -15.38 4.65 -21.65
CA ILE A 98 -14.10 4.60 -20.94
C ILE A 98 -14.01 3.26 -20.18
N LYS A 99 -12.96 2.49 -20.46
CA LYS A 99 -12.69 1.19 -19.83
C LYS A 99 -11.51 1.27 -18.86
N THR A 100 -11.41 0.26 -18.01
CA THR A 100 -10.17 0.00 -17.25
C THR A 100 -9.02 -0.39 -18.19
N ARG A 101 -7.79 -0.39 -17.66
CA ARG A 101 -6.55 -0.85 -18.34
C ARG A 101 -6.66 -2.24 -18.99
N LYS A 102 -7.54 -3.12 -18.48
CA LYS A 102 -7.80 -4.47 -19.01
C LYS A 102 -9.04 -4.54 -19.93
N GLY A 103 -9.57 -3.42 -20.41
CA GLY A 103 -10.78 -3.37 -21.25
C GLY A 103 -12.12 -3.56 -20.48
N ASN A 104 -12.08 -3.91 -19.19
CA ASN A 104 -13.29 -4.17 -18.40
C ASN A 104 -14.13 -2.90 -18.14
N LYS A 105 -15.45 -3.09 -17.96
CA LYS A 105 -16.37 -2.09 -17.43
C LYS A 105 -15.99 -1.69 -15.99
N TRP A 106 -16.31 -0.46 -15.59
CA TRP A 106 -16.09 0.03 -14.23
C TRP A 106 -17.14 -0.48 -13.25
N SER A 107 -16.73 -0.81 -12.03
CA SER A 107 -17.63 -1.17 -10.93
C SER A 107 -17.65 -0.05 -9.86
N ARG A 108 -18.74 0.05 -9.09
CA ARG A 108 -18.85 1.00 -7.98
C ARG A 108 -17.72 0.82 -6.96
N GLN A 109 -17.26 -0.43 -6.77
CA GLN A 109 -16.14 -0.76 -5.89
C GLN A 109 -14.80 -0.25 -6.44
N ALA A 110 -14.53 -0.40 -7.74
CA ALA A 110 -13.32 0.14 -8.36
C ALA A 110 -13.23 1.67 -8.20
N ILE A 111 -14.36 2.37 -8.39
CA ILE A 111 -14.45 3.82 -8.14
C ILE A 111 -14.21 4.14 -6.65
N ALA A 112 -14.82 3.38 -5.73
CA ALA A 112 -14.65 3.59 -4.28
C ALA A 112 -13.21 3.33 -3.79
N ILE A 113 -12.48 2.42 -4.44
CA ILE A 113 -11.05 2.18 -4.21
C ILE A 113 -10.23 3.35 -4.74
N ILE A 114 -10.51 3.85 -5.95
CA ILE A 114 -9.79 4.99 -6.52
C ILE A 114 -9.92 6.23 -5.62
N LEU A 115 -11.13 6.56 -5.19
CA LEU A 115 -11.41 7.75 -4.38
C LEU A 115 -10.72 7.74 -3.01
N SER A 116 -10.31 6.58 -2.49
CA SER A 116 -9.64 6.46 -1.18
C SER A 116 -8.19 5.97 -1.25
N ASN A 117 -7.65 5.69 -2.44
CA ASN A 117 -6.24 5.33 -2.58
C ASN A 117 -5.36 6.58 -2.46
N ARG A 118 -4.63 6.65 -1.33
CA ARG A 118 -3.79 7.80 -0.95
C ARG A 118 -2.62 8.05 -1.91
N THR A 119 -2.28 7.07 -2.76
CA THR A 119 -1.29 7.21 -3.85
C THR A 119 -1.61 8.40 -4.75
N TYR A 120 -2.90 8.66 -5.03
CA TYR A 120 -3.29 9.78 -5.92
C TYR A 120 -2.99 11.17 -5.37
N ARG A 121 -2.79 11.31 -4.04
CA ARG A 121 -2.38 12.54 -3.36
C ARG A 121 -0.91 12.52 -2.91
N GLY A 122 -0.06 11.72 -3.55
CA GLY A 122 1.39 11.69 -3.27
C GLY A 122 1.78 10.96 -1.97
N ARG A 123 1.00 9.97 -1.51
CA ARG A 123 1.29 9.22 -0.27
C ARG A 123 1.39 7.72 -0.52
N VAL A 124 2.32 7.05 0.15
CA VAL A 124 2.46 5.58 0.13
C VAL A 124 2.19 5.01 1.52
N SER A 125 1.63 3.80 1.61
CA SER A 125 1.22 3.22 2.90
C SER A 125 1.37 1.70 2.97
N TYR A 126 1.70 1.19 4.15
CA TYR A 126 1.76 -0.25 4.46
C TYR A 126 1.44 -0.51 5.93
N GLY A 127 0.41 -1.31 6.20
CA GLY A 127 -0.17 -1.40 7.55
C GLY A 127 -0.62 -0.01 8.01
N ASP A 128 -0.23 0.36 9.22
CA ASP A 128 -0.55 1.67 9.83
C ASP A 128 0.43 2.79 9.44
N ILE A 129 1.50 2.49 8.70
CA ILE A 129 2.49 3.49 8.26
C ILE A 129 2.05 4.14 6.96
N GLU A 130 2.09 5.48 6.93
CA GLU A 130 1.92 6.30 5.73
C GLU A 130 3.01 7.36 5.62
N THR A 131 3.72 7.38 4.48
CA THR A 131 4.81 8.30 4.17
C THR A 131 4.46 9.14 2.94
N GLU A 132 5.17 10.25 2.75
CA GLU A 132 5.22 10.93 1.45
C GLU A 132 5.82 9.99 0.39
N GLY A 133 5.22 9.97 -0.80
CA GLY A 133 5.68 9.13 -1.90
C GLY A 133 6.69 9.86 -2.79
N LEU A 134 7.66 9.13 -3.33
CA LEU A 134 8.61 9.66 -4.33
C LEU A 134 7.99 9.85 -5.74
N HIS A 135 6.66 9.82 -5.85
CA HIS A 135 5.94 9.87 -7.11
C HIS A 135 5.04 11.11 -7.20
N GLU A 136 4.89 11.63 -8.41
CA GLU A 136 4.07 12.82 -8.67
C GLU A 136 2.57 12.54 -8.38
N PRO A 137 1.85 13.42 -7.65
CA PRO A 137 0.44 13.25 -7.35
C PRO A 137 -0.43 13.55 -8.60
N ILE A 138 -1.40 12.68 -8.89
CA ILE A 138 -2.40 12.92 -9.96
C ILE A 138 -3.51 13.89 -9.51
N ILE A 139 -3.78 13.95 -8.21
CA ILE A 139 -4.88 14.70 -7.60
C ILE A 139 -4.34 15.58 -6.47
N GLU A 140 -4.71 16.86 -6.47
CA GLU A 140 -4.39 17.76 -5.36
C GLU A 140 -4.93 17.23 -4.02
N PRO A 141 -4.15 17.32 -2.92
CA PRO A 141 -4.59 16.85 -1.61
C PRO A 141 -5.95 17.42 -1.19
N ALA A 142 -6.22 18.70 -1.45
CA ALA A 142 -7.49 19.35 -1.12
C ALA A 142 -8.71 18.67 -1.78
N LEU A 143 -8.61 18.32 -3.07
CA LEU A 143 -9.67 17.60 -3.80
C LEU A 143 -9.85 16.17 -3.25
N PHE A 144 -8.75 15.50 -2.90
CA PHE A 144 -8.80 14.18 -2.28
C PHE A 144 -9.51 14.20 -0.92
N TYR A 145 -9.16 15.14 -0.04
CA TYR A 145 -9.80 15.27 1.27
C TYR A 145 -11.29 15.64 1.15
N LYS A 146 -11.64 16.57 0.25
CA LYS A 146 -13.03 16.94 -0.05
C LYS A 146 -13.87 15.74 -0.51
N ALA A 147 -13.32 14.89 -1.37
CA ALA A 147 -13.99 13.67 -1.81
C ALA A 147 -14.21 12.66 -0.68
N ASN A 148 -13.20 12.42 0.16
CA ASN A 148 -13.32 11.46 1.26
C ASN A 148 -14.23 11.97 2.40
N ALA A 149 -14.26 13.28 2.68
CA ALA A 149 -15.22 13.86 3.63
C ALA A 149 -16.68 13.65 3.21
N LEU A 150 -16.99 13.79 1.90
CA LEU A 150 -18.32 13.48 1.36
C LEU A 150 -18.68 11.99 1.46
N LYS A 151 -17.69 11.10 1.29
CA LYS A 151 -17.83 9.65 1.43
C LYS A 151 -18.16 9.27 2.88
N GLU A 152 -17.39 9.75 3.86
CA GLU A 152 -17.63 9.44 5.28
C GLU A 152 -18.93 10.06 5.80
N ARG A 153 -19.31 11.28 5.37
CA ARG A 153 -20.64 11.84 5.69
C ARG A 153 -21.76 10.91 5.22
N LYS A 154 -21.68 10.36 4.00
CA LYS A 154 -22.67 9.41 3.49
C LYS A 154 -22.65 8.06 4.19
N ARG A 155 -21.47 7.59 4.63
CA ARG A 155 -21.35 6.37 5.43
C ARG A 155 -22.00 6.53 6.79
N ARG A 156 -21.77 7.67 7.47
CA ARG A 156 -22.37 7.97 8.78
C ARG A 156 -23.90 8.07 8.74
N LEU A 157 -24.48 8.73 7.73
CA LEU A 157 -25.94 8.83 7.60
C LEU A 157 -26.60 7.43 7.54
N ARG A 158 -26.05 6.54 6.71
CA ARG A 158 -26.49 5.13 6.56
C ARG A 158 -26.25 4.21 7.76
N MET A 159 -25.77 4.74 8.87
CA MET A 159 -25.56 4.02 10.14
C MET A 159 -26.48 4.55 11.26
N VAL A 160 -27.31 5.54 10.93
CA VAL A 160 -28.28 6.18 11.84
C VAL A 160 -29.73 5.92 11.37
N ASP A 161 -29.90 5.62 10.07
CA ASP A 161 -31.11 5.05 9.46
C ASP A 161 -31.12 3.50 9.59
#